data_AF-V5G3T2-F1
#
_entry.id   AF-V5G3T2-F1
#
_cell.length_a   1.000
_cell.length_b   1.000
_cell.length_c   1.000
_cell.angle_alpha   90.00
_cell.angle_beta   90.00
_cell.angle_gamma   90.00
#
_symmetry.space_group_name_H-M   'P 1'
#
loop_
_entity.id
_entity.type
_entity.pdbx_description
1 polymer ?
#
loop_
_entity_poly.entity_id
_entity_poly.type
_entity_poly.pdbx_seq_one_letter_code
_entity_poly.pdbx_strand_id
1 'polypeptide(L)'
;MGDYQVTGVQQDVLGAVQLELGGNPNTLALRRPFDPLAHDLEASFRLTRFADLKGRGCKVPQEVLNKLVEGLQQDYNSAAEHEHAHFMHMAIPRIGIGLDCSVTPLRHGGLCLVQTTDFFYPLVDDPYMMGKIACANVLSDLYAMGVTECDNMLMLLGVSTKMTEKERDVVIPLIMRGFKDSALEAGTTVTGGQTVVNPWCTIGGVATTVCQPNEYIVPDNAVVGDVLVLTKPLGTQVAVNAHQWLDLVR
;
A
#
# COMPACT_ATOMS: atom_id res chain seq x y z
N MET A 1 22.32 33.95 -43.71
CA MET A 1 23.07 33.21 -42.68
C MET A 1 22.42 33.54 -41.35
N GLY A 2 21.71 32.68 -40.65
CA GLY A 2 21.23 31.33 -40.91
C GLY A 2 20.04 31.09 -39.96
N ASP A 3 19.01 30.41 -40.46
CA ASP A 3 17.84 30.01 -39.68
C ASP A 3 18.24 28.87 -38.71
N TYR A 4 18.08 29.08 -37.41
CA TYR A 4 18.21 28.02 -36.41
C TYR A 4 16.87 27.30 -36.25
N GLN A 5 16.74 26.13 -36.88
CA GLN A 5 15.64 25.20 -36.65
C GLN A 5 15.79 24.57 -35.25
N VAL A 6 14.80 24.77 -34.39
CA VAL A 6 14.61 24.00 -33.15
C VAL A 6 13.81 22.75 -33.51
N THR A 7 14.50 21.69 -33.92
CA THR A 7 13.92 20.36 -34.11
C THR A 7 14.85 19.35 -33.45
N GLY A 8 14.46 18.80 -32.30
CA GLY A 8 15.27 17.76 -31.65
C GLY A 8 14.79 17.23 -30.30
N VAL A 9 13.91 17.92 -29.56
CA VAL A 9 13.56 17.49 -28.19
C VAL A 9 12.17 16.84 -28.08
N GLN A 10 11.33 16.95 -29.12
CA GLN A 10 9.96 16.39 -29.10
C GLN A 10 9.87 14.92 -29.56
N GLN A 11 10.91 14.37 -30.18
CA GLN A 11 10.94 12.96 -30.63
C GLN A 11 11.44 11.99 -29.55
N ASP A 12 12.32 12.42 -28.64
CA ASP A 12 12.86 11.55 -27.58
C ASP A 12 11.87 11.32 -26.42
N VAL A 13 10.96 12.27 -26.18
CA VAL A 13 9.89 12.08 -25.18
C VAL A 13 8.85 11.07 -25.66
N LEU A 14 8.61 10.98 -26.98
CA LEU A 14 7.74 9.96 -27.57
C LEU A 14 8.39 8.57 -27.56
N GLY A 15 9.71 8.48 -27.68
CA GLY A 15 10.47 7.23 -27.56
C GLY A 15 10.51 6.66 -26.14
N ALA A 16 10.64 7.52 -25.12
CA ALA A 16 10.66 7.10 -23.72
C ALA A 16 9.29 6.59 -23.24
N VAL A 17 8.19 7.22 -23.69
CA VAL A 17 6.81 6.75 -23.41
C VAL A 17 6.52 5.42 -24.11
N GLN A 18 7.21 5.14 -25.23
CA GLN A 18 7.04 3.90 -25.99
C GLN A 18 7.91 2.73 -25.47
N LEU A 19 8.88 2.99 -24.60
CA LEU A 19 9.75 1.99 -23.98
C LEU A 19 9.20 1.42 -22.65
N GLU A 20 8.24 2.10 -22.01
CA GLU A 20 7.47 1.53 -20.88
C GLU A 20 6.23 0.73 -21.30
N LEU A 21 5.90 0.74 -22.60
CA LEU A 21 4.76 -0.01 -23.18
C LEU A 21 5.16 -1.34 -23.84
N GLY A 22 6.39 -1.81 -23.59
CA GLY A 22 6.89 -3.11 -24.07
C GLY A 22 6.23 -4.33 -23.41
N GLY A 23 5.51 -4.12 -22.30
CA GLY A 23 4.54 -5.08 -21.78
C GLY A 23 3.18 -4.74 -22.35
N ASN A 24 2.65 -5.60 -23.21
CA ASN A 24 1.30 -5.54 -23.79
C ASN A 24 0.31 -4.69 -22.94
N PRO A 25 -0.16 -3.51 -23.40
CA PRO A 25 -1.09 -2.66 -22.65
C PRO A 25 -2.45 -3.33 -22.38
N ASN A 26 -2.68 -4.52 -22.94
CA ASN A 26 -3.80 -5.41 -22.65
C ASN A 26 -3.51 -6.49 -21.58
N THR A 27 -2.45 -6.42 -20.76
CA THR A 27 -2.32 -7.37 -19.62
C THR A 27 -3.29 -7.06 -18.47
N LEU A 28 -3.77 -5.82 -18.36
CA LEU A 28 -4.98 -5.51 -17.59
C LEU A 28 -6.27 -5.84 -18.35
N ALA A 29 -6.19 -6.25 -19.62
CA ALA A 29 -7.37 -6.62 -20.39
C ALA A 29 -7.96 -7.94 -19.87
N LEU A 30 -9.21 -7.84 -19.44
CA LEU A 30 -10.16 -8.94 -19.31
C LEU A 30 -9.74 -10.07 -18.35
N ARG A 31 -9.32 -9.73 -17.13
CA ARG A 31 -9.63 -10.68 -16.05
C ARG A 31 -11.16 -10.75 -15.95
N ARG A 32 -11.72 -11.95 -16.17
CA ARG A 32 -13.15 -12.17 -15.94
C ARG A 32 -13.48 -11.82 -14.49
N PRO A 33 -14.60 -11.13 -14.24
CA PRO A 33 -15.07 -10.92 -12.87
C PRO A 33 -15.08 -12.24 -12.11
N PHE A 34 -14.74 -12.20 -10.83
CA PHE A 34 -14.86 -13.36 -9.96
C PHE A 34 -16.30 -13.90 -10.00
N ASP A 35 -16.45 -15.17 -10.35
CA ASP A 35 -17.72 -15.88 -10.37
C ASP A 35 -17.75 -16.88 -9.21
N PRO A 36 -18.55 -16.63 -8.14
CA PRO A 36 -18.65 -17.53 -7.02
C PRO A 36 -19.01 -18.98 -7.40
N LEU A 37 -19.88 -19.16 -8.41
CA LEU A 37 -20.34 -20.49 -8.82
C LEU A 37 -19.22 -21.33 -9.45
N ALA A 38 -18.29 -20.68 -10.16
CA ALA A 38 -17.11 -21.34 -10.73
C ALA A 38 -16.15 -21.88 -9.65
N HIS A 39 -16.35 -21.47 -8.40
CA HIS A 39 -15.58 -21.90 -7.23
C HIS A 39 -16.44 -22.67 -6.21
N ASP A 40 -17.58 -23.23 -6.64
CA ASP A 40 -18.54 -23.95 -5.80
C ASP A 40 -19.11 -23.11 -4.64
N LEU A 41 -19.07 -21.79 -4.71
CA LEU A 41 -19.72 -20.90 -3.74
C LEU A 41 -21.14 -20.56 -4.18
N GLU A 42 -21.96 -20.05 -3.27
CA GLU A 42 -23.28 -19.54 -3.62
C GLU A 42 -23.17 -18.30 -4.52
N ALA A 43 -24.07 -18.14 -5.49
CA ALA A 43 -24.14 -16.94 -6.34
C ALA A 43 -24.32 -15.64 -5.54
N SER A 44 -24.90 -15.75 -4.34
CA SER A 44 -25.11 -14.68 -3.36
C SER A 44 -23.83 -14.26 -2.62
N PHE A 45 -22.73 -15.00 -2.78
CA PHE A 45 -21.48 -14.72 -2.09
C PHE A 45 -20.95 -13.33 -2.45
N ARG A 46 -20.56 -12.58 -1.44
CA ARG A 46 -19.92 -11.26 -1.55
C ARG A 46 -18.85 -11.17 -0.49
N LEU A 47 -17.61 -10.90 -0.86
CA LEU A 47 -16.51 -10.72 0.09
C LEU A 47 -16.72 -9.46 0.95
N THR A 48 -17.30 -8.43 0.35
CA THR A 48 -17.62 -7.15 0.99
C THR A 48 -18.65 -7.28 2.12
N ARG A 49 -19.39 -8.41 2.20
CA ARG A 49 -20.33 -8.68 3.30
C ARG A 49 -19.64 -9.00 4.64
N PHE A 50 -18.34 -9.29 4.61
CA PHE A 50 -17.56 -9.61 5.80
C PHE A 50 -16.95 -8.37 6.47
N ALA A 51 -17.55 -7.19 6.24
CA ALA A 51 -17.27 -5.94 6.93
C ALA A 51 -18.56 -5.11 7.04
N ASP A 52 -18.87 -4.59 8.24
CA ASP A 52 -20.11 -3.83 8.48
C ASP A 52 -19.94 -2.31 8.25
N LEU A 53 -18.75 -1.87 7.82
CA LEU A 53 -18.42 -0.45 7.60
C LEU A 53 -18.81 0.01 6.19
N LYS A 54 -20.12 0.03 5.90
CA LYS A 54 -20.64 0.53 4.62
C LYS A 54 -20.66 2.06 4.61
N GLY A 55 -19.98 2.67 3.63
CA GLY A 55 -20.15 4.09 3.29
C GLY A 55 -19.30 5.12 4.05
N ARG A 56 -18.49 4.72 5.03
CA ARG A 56 -17.50 5.60 5.69
C ARG A 56 -16.15 4.90 5.78
N GLY A 57 -15.06 5.66 5.67
CA GLY A 57 -13.71 5.14 5.85
C GLY A 57 -13.56 4.47 7.22
N CYS A 58 -12.76 3.41 7.28
CA CYS A 58 -12.57 2.62 8.50
C CYS A 58 -11.45 3.13 9.41
N LYS A 59 -10.66 4.10 8.93
CA LYS A 59 -9.58 4.72 9.71
C LYS A 59 -10.18 5.64 10.79
N VAL A 60 -9.61 5.58 11.99
CA VAL A 60 -9.95 6.50 13.09
C VAL A 60 -9.67 7.93 12.63
N PRO A 61 -10.57 8.91 12.90
CA PRO A 61 -10.32 10.30 12.51
C PRO A 61 -9.01 10.83 13.08
N GLN A 62 -8.28 11.64 12.29
CA GLN A 62 -6.91 12.08 12.61
C GLN A 62 -6.82 12.77 13.99
N GLU A 63 -7.78 13.63 14.33
CA GLU A 63 -7.80 14.33 15.62
C GLU A 63 -7.93 13.38 16.82
N VAL A 64 -8.65 12.27 16.64
CA VAL A 64 -8.81 11.24 17.68
C VAL A 64 -7.55 10.38 17.74
N LEU A 65 -7.00 9.99 16.59
CA LEU A 65 -5.77 9.22 16.52
C LEU A 65 -4.60 9.94 17.20
N ASN A 66 -4.40 11.23 16.92
CA ASN A 66 -3.33 12.04 17.51
C ASN A 66 -3.38 11.97 19.04
N LYS A 67 -4.56 12.12 19.65
CA LYS A 67 -4.73 12.03 21.10
C LYS A 67 -4.40 10.65 21.67
N LEU A 68 -4.73 9.57 20.95
CA LEU A 68 -4.48 8.20 21.40
C LEU A 68 -2.99 7.85 21.38
N VAL A 69 -2.19 8.48 20.51
CA VAL A 69 -0.76 8.19 20.35
C VAL A 69 0.16 9.17 21.07
N GLU A 70 -0.38 10.21 21.73
CA GLU A 70 0.39 11.23 22.46
C GLU A 70 1.42 10.63 23.43
N GLY A 71 1.05 9.57 24.17
CA GLY A 71 1.97 8.90 25.10
C GLY A 71 3.19 8.29 24.42
N LEU A 72 3.03 7.72 23.21
CA LEU A 72 4.12 7.12 22.45
C LEU A 72 5.05 8.20 21.84
N GLN A 73 4.49 9.35 21.48
CA GLN A 73 5.27 10.48 20.95
C GLN A 73 6.18 11.11 22.02
N GLN A 74 5.72 11.17 23.28
CA GLN A 74 6.53 11.68 24.39
C GLN A 74 7.75 10.79 24.67
N ASP A 75 7.56 9.47 24.70
CA ASP A 75 8.66 8.50 24.88
C ASP A 75 9.69 8.60 23.73
N TYR A 76 9.20 8.75 22.50
CA TYR A 76 10.04 8.91 21.32
C TYR A 76 10.91 10.18 21.38
N ASN A 77 10.32 11.32 21.72
CA ASN A 77 11.05 12.59 21.83
C ASN A 77 12.12 12.54 22.92
N SER A 78 11.81 11.90 24.04
CA SER A 78 12.73 11.73 25.17
C SER A 78 13.92 10.83 24.80
N ALA A 79 13.71 9.82 23.95
CA ALA A 79 14.78 8.94 23.46
C ALA A 79 15.63 9.59 22.35
N ALA A 80 15.04 10.45 21.51
CA ALA A 80 15.74 11.14 20.43
C ALA A 80 16.79 12.14 20.92
N GLU A 81 16.61 12.73 22.12
CA GLU A 81 17.60 13.62 22.74
C GLU A 81 18.90 12.88 23.14
N HIS A 82 18.86 11.56 23.28
CA HIS A 82 19.99 10.75 23.77
C HIS A 82 20.81 10.04 22.69
N GLU A 83 20.34 9.96 21.44
CA GLU A 83 21.04 9.24 20.36
C GLU A 83 21.06 10.03 19.04
N HIS A 84 22.08 10.89 18.87
CA HIS A 84 22.45 11.37 17.53
C HIS A 84 23.38 10.35 16.89
N ALA A 85 22.81 9.41 16.14
CA ALA A 85 23.60 8.54 15.26
C ALA A 85 24.24 9.41 14.16
N HIS A 86 25.56 9.56 14.21
CA HIS A 86 26.32 10.28 13.20
C HIS A 86 26.91 9.30 12.18
N PHE A 87 26.63 9.52 10.90
CA PHE A 87 27.35 8.86 9.79
C PHE A 87 28.02 9.93 8.94
N MET A 88 29.35 9.82 8.76
CA MET A 88 30.16 10.85 8.08
C MET A 88 29.89 12.30 8.57
N HIS A 89 29.73 12.50 9.89
CA HIS A 89 29.39 13.79 10.51
C HIS A 89 28.01 14.39 10.13
N MET A 90 27.15 13.64 9.43
CA MET A 90 25.76 14.01 9.15
C MET A 90 24.84 13.37 10.19
N ALA A 91 23.88 14.13 10.71
CA ALA A 91 22.80 13.60 11.54
C ALA A 91 21.82 12.83 10.65
N ILE A 92 21.55 11.57 10.96
CA ILE A 92 20.52 10.79 10.26
C ILE A 92 19.16 11.10 10.91
N PRO A 93 18.19 11.66 10.17
CA PRO A 93 16.90 12.00 10.75
C PRO A 93 16.15 10.72 11.11
N ARG A 94 15.74 10.64 12.38
CA ARG A 94 14.77 9.65 12.82
C ARG A 94 13.38 10.19 12.52
N ILE A 95 12.56 9.41 11.82
CA ILE A 95 11.17 9.76 11.50
C ILE A 95 10.25 8.87 12.32
N GLY A 96 9.44 9.49 13.17
CA GLY A 96 8.56 8.84 14.12
C GLY A 96 7.11 8.81 13.67
N ILE A 97 6.20 8.79 14.65
CA ILE A 97 4.75 8.78 14.43
C ILE A 97 4.30 10.07 13.75
N GLY A 98 3.59 9.95 12.62
CA GLY A 98 2.92 11.08 11.95
C GLY A 98 3.16 11.19 10.45
N LEU A 99 4.11 10.43 9.90
CA LEU A 99 4.35 10.30 8.45
C LEU A 99 4.00 8.88 7.96
N ASP A 100 4.07 8.66 6.65
CA ASP A 100 3.68 7.40 5.99
C ASP A 100 4.55 6.20 6.44
N CYS A 101 5.83 6.42 6.70
CA CYS A 101 6.73 5.40 7.26
C CYS A 101 7.46 5.88 8.50
N SER A 102 7.88 4.91 9.32
CA SER A 102 8.93 5.15 10.31
C SER A 102 10.31 5.01 9.66
N VAL A 103 11.24 5.89 10.03
CA VAL A 103 12.67 5.79 9.66
C VAL A 103 13.49 5.74 10.93
N THR A 104 14.19 4.63 11.14
CA THR A 104 15.01 4.40 12.35
C THR A 104 16.45 4.13 11.96
N PRO A 105 17.41 5.01 12.33
CA PRO A 105 18.83 4.73 12.15
C PRO A 105 19.22 3.43 12.85
N LEU A 106 19.92 2.55 12.14
CA LEU A 106 20.40 1.30 12.69
C LEU A 106 21.75 1.49 13.40
N ARG A 107 22.02 0.64 14.38
CA ARG A 107 23.35 0.56 15.04
C ARG A 107 24.48 0.17 14.09
N HIS A 108 24.15 -0.35 12.90
CA HIS A 108 25.09 -0.80 11.88
C HIS A 108 25.23 0.29 10.81
N GLY A 109 26.48 0.64 10.49
CA GLY A 109 26.88 1.93 9.94
C GLY A 109 26.06 2.43 8.75
N GLY A 110 25.47 3.62 8.92
CA GLY A 110 24.87 4.40 7.84
C GLY A 110 23.59 3.84 7.25
N LEU A 111 23.00 2.80 7.86
CA LEU A 111 21.75 2.20 7.40
C LEU A 111 20.57 2.68 8.23
N CYS A 112 19.40 2.75 7.60
CA CYS A 112 18.13 3.08 8.22
C CYS A 112 17.14 1.96 7.98
N LEU A 113 16.39 1.60 9.01
CA LEU A 113 15.20 0.77 8.87
C LEU A 113 14.03 1.66 8.47
N VAL A 114 13.45 1.41 7.30
CA VAL A 114 12.22 2.05 6.85
C VAL A 114 11.12 1.01 6.84
N GLN A 115 10.02 1.28 7.54
CA GLN A 115 8.91 0.34 7.60
C GLN A 115 7.57 1.04 7.78
N THR A 116 6.55 0.38 7.26
CA THR A 116 5.13 0.75 7.36
C THR A 116 4.28 -0.49 7.65
N THR A 117 3.09 -0.27 8.18
CA THR A 117 2.04 -1.27 8.35
C THR A 117 0.68 -0.65 8.00
N ASP A 118 -0.11 -1.34 7.19
CA ASP A 118 -1.50 -0.97 6.95
C ASP A 118 -2.35 -2.22 6.75
N PHE A 119 -3.62 -2.15 7.12
CA PHE A 119 -4.60 -3.19 6.88
C PHE A 119 -6.00 -2.59 6.82
N PHE A 120 -6.85 -3.20 6.02
CA PHE A 120 -8.22 -2.73 5.84
C PHE A 120 -9.17 -3.89 5.53
N TYR A 121 -10.43 -3.54 5.40
CA TYR A 121 -11.53 -4.47 5.16
C TYR A 121 -11.79 -4.66 3.67
N PRO A 122 -12.43 -5.75 3.23
CA PRO A 122 -12.72 -5.97 1.82
C PRO A 122 -13.46 -4.81 1.15
N LEU A 123 -12.86 -4.30 0.07
CA LEU A 123 -13.42 -3.24 -0.77
C LEU A 123 -14.10 -3.79 -2.03
N VAL A 124 -13.62 -4.94 -2.53
CA VAL A 124 -14.12 -5.58 -3.76
C VAL A 124 -14.47 -7.03 -3.49
N ASP A 125 -15.38 -7.57 -4.28
CA ASP A 125 -15.85 -8.95 -4.10
C ASP A 125 -14.93 -10.02 -4.71
N ASP A 126 -14.02 -9.60 -5.58
CA ASP A 126 -12.99 -10.46 -6.15
C ASP A 126 -11.84 -10.68 -5.15
N PRO A 127 -11.66 -11.90 -4.59
CA PRO A 127 -10.70 -12.12 -3.52
C PRO A 127 -9.24 -11.95 -3.96
N TYR A 128 -8.90 -12.34 -5.19
CA TYR A 128 -7.54 -12.17 -5.71
C TYR A 128 -7.22 -10.69 -5.95
N MET A 129 -8.16 -9.92 -6.52
CA MET A 129 -7.95 -8.46 -6.67
C MET A 129 -7.84 -7.81 -5.29
N MET A 130 -8.65 -8.23 -4.32
CA MET A 130 -8.58 -7.71 -2.96
C MET A 130 -7.19 -7.93 -2.35
N GLY A 131 -6.59 -9.11 -2.56
CA GLY A 131 -5.21 -9.39 -2.19
C GLY A 131 -4.19 -8.46 -2.85
N LYS A 132 -4.30 -8.24 -4.18
CA LYS A 132 -3.42 -7.30 -4.90
C LYS A 132 -3.55 -5.88 -4.36
N ILE A 133 -4.79 -5.41 -4.15
CA ILE A 133 -5.08 -4.07 -3.64
C ILE A 133 -4.50 -3.88 -2.23
N ALA A 134 -4.65 -4.89 -1.35
CA ALA A 134 -4.07 -4.86 -0.01
C ALA A 134 -2.55 -4.76 -0.03
N CYS A 135 -1.87 -5.57 -0.85
CA CYS A 135 -0.42 -5.52 -0.99
C CYS A 135 0.04 -4.15 -1.52
N ALA A 136 -0.60 -3.64 -2.58
CA ALA A 136 -0.25 -2.35 -3.17
C ALA A 136 -0.43 -1.17 -2.19
N ASN A 137 -1.42 -1.23 -1.29
CA ASN A 137 -1.61 -0.24 -0.25
C ASN A 137 -0.56 -0.36 0.88
N VAL A 138 -0.14 -1.57 1.25
CA VAL A 138 0.95 -1.73 2.23
C VAL A 138 2.26 -1.16 1.68
N LEU A 139 2.52 -1.36 0.39
CA LEU A 139 3.73 -0.85 -0.27
C LEU A 139 3.69 0.66 -0.55
N SER A 140 2.50 1.28 -0.62
CA SER A 140 2.37 2.67 -1.06
C SER A 140 3.13 3.65 -0.18
N ASP A 141 3.22 3.38 1.11
CA ASP A 141 3.86 4.29 2.06
C ASP A 141 5.40 4.27 1.92
N LEU A 142 5.99 3.14 1.52
CA LEU A 142 7.42 3.11 1.14
C LEU A 142 7.66 4.00 -0.08
N TYR A 143 6.81 3.86 -1.11
CA TYR A 143 6.92 4.67 -2.33
C TYR A 143 6.68 6.17 -2.06
N ALA A 144 5.84 6.52 -1.08
CA ALA A 144 5.62 7.91 -0.67
C ALA A 144 6.90 8.54 -0.08
N MET A 145 7.76 7.75 0.53
CA MET A 145 9.09 8.14 1.01
C MET A 145 10.18 8.05 -0.07
N GLY A 146 9.81 7.83 -1.35
CA GLY A 146 10.78 7.70 -2.44
C GLY A 146 11.56 6.38 -2.45
N VAL A 147 11.24 5.44 -1.56
CA VAL A 147 11.90 4.14 -1.46
C VAL A 147 11.32 3.20 -2.51
N THR A 148 12.14 2.75 -3.46
CA THR A 148 11.68 1.86 -4.55
C THR A 148 11.75 0.38 -4.22
N GLU A 149 12.64 -0.01 -3.30
CA GLU A 149 12.89 -1.40 -2.96
C GLU A 149 12.18 -1.80 -1.65
N CYS A 150 11.76 -3.06 -1.56
CA CYS A 150 11.22 -3.64 -0.34
C CYS A 150 11.93 -4.97 -0.06
N ASP A 151 12.71 -5.01 1.03
CA ASP A 151 13.48 -6.22 1.36
C ASP A 151 12.59 -7.35 1.86
N ASN A 152 11.50 -7.02 2.58
CA ASN A 152 10.66 -8.03 3.20
C ASN A 152 9.22 -7.55 3.43
N MET A 153 8.26 -8.45 3.22
CA MET A 153 6.88 -8.27 3.64
C MET A 153 6.40 -9.34 4.63
N LEU A 154 5.52 -8.93 5.54
CA LEU A 154 4.72 -9.82 6.38
C LEU A 154 3.23 -9.60 6.08
N MET A 155 2.43 -10.67 6.06
CA MET A 155 0.99 -10.58 5.81
C MET A 155 0.18 -10.58 7.11
N LEU A 156 -0.77 -9.65 7.24
CA LEU A 156 -1.73 -9.60 8.34
C LEU A 156 -3.11 -10.00 7.81
N LEU A 157 -3.69 -11.07 8.38
CA LEU A 157 -4.95 -11.63 7.91
C LEU A 157 -5.92 -11.91 9.07
N GLY A 158 -7.13 -11.38 8.94
CA GLY A 158 -8.27 -11.74 9.78
C GLY A 158 -9.28 -12.54 8.97
N VAL A 159 -9.55 -13.77 9.39
CA VAL A 159 -10.58 -14.63 8.80
C VAL A 159 -11.90 -14.37 9.53
N SER A 160 -12.95 -14.04 8.78
CA SER A 160 -14.24 -13.69 9.38
C SER A 160 -14.86 -14.89 10.08
N THR A 161 -15.34 -14.73 11.32
CA THR A 161 -16.16 -15.75 12.01
C THR A 161 -17.48 -16.04 11.29
N LYS A 162 -17.91 -15.15 10.39
CA LYS A 162 -19.14 -15.29 9.59
C LYS A 162 -18.91 -16.07 8.29
N MET A 163 -17.66 -16.38 7.91
CA MET A 163 -17.36 -17.24 6.76
C MET A 163 -17.61 -18.70 7.14
N THR A 164 -18.27 -19.44 6.26
CA THR A 164 -18.29 -20.91 6.36
C THR A 164 -16.89 -21.47 6.09
N GLU A 165 -16.61 -22.69 6.52
CA GLU A 165 -15.33 -23.36 6.22
C GLU A 165 -15.08 -23.45 4.71
N LYS A 166 -16.15 -23.74 3.94
CA LYS A 166 -16.10 -23.78 2.48
C LYS A 166 -15.72 -22.43 1.87
N GLU A 167 -16.35 -21.35 2.32
CA GLU A 167 -16.02 -20.00 1.87
C GLU A 167 -14.57 -19.65 2.22
N ARG A 168 -14.14 -19.91 3.46
CA ARG A 168 -12.77 -19.68 3.91
C ARG A 168 -11.75 -20.39 3.02
N ASP A 169 -11.94 -21.69 2.79
CA ASP A 169 -10.97 -22.55 2.09
C ASP A 169 -10.84 -22.21 0.60
N VAL A 170 -11.84 -21.54 0.01
CA VAL A 170 -11.79 -21.01 -1.35
C VAL A 170 -11.22 -19.59 -1.38
N VAL A 171 -11.72 -18.71 -0.52
CA VAL A 171 -11.52 -17.25 -0.61
C VAL A 171 -10.15 -16.84 -0.08
N ILE A 172 -9.72 -17.40 1.05
CA ILE A 172 -8.46 -17.01 1.70
C ILE A 172 -7.25 -17.32 0.81
N PRO A 173 -7.12 -18.51 0.18
CA PRO A 173 -6.01 -18.78 -0.73
C PRO A 173 -5.96 -17.84 -1.93
N LEU A 174 -7.11 -17.39 -2.45
CA LEU A 174 -7.17 -16.43 -3.54
C LEU A 174 -6.66 -15.06 -3.12
N ILE A 175 -7.02 -14.57 -1.92
CA ILE A 175 -6.49 -13.33 -1.34
C ILE A 175 -4.98 -13.43 -1.17
N MET A 176 -4.50 -14.51 -0.53
CA MET A 176 -3.06 -14.71 -0.30
C MET A 176 -2.28 -14.79 -1.61
N ARG A 177 -2.85 -15.44 -2.64
CA ARG A 177 -2.25 -15.49 -3.98
C ARG A 177 -2.17 -14.12 -4.62
N GLY A 178 -3.24 -13.32 -4.56
CA GLY A 178 -3.22 -11.94 -5.07
C GLY A 178 -2.18 -11.08 -4.37
N PHE A 179 -2.11 -11.16 -3.04
CA PHE A 179 -1.10 -10.45 -2.25
C PHE A 179 0.31 -10.86 -2.65
N LYS A 180 0.57 -12.17 -2.73
CA LYS A 180 1.86 -12.74 -3.15
C LYS A 180 2.28 -12.28 -4.55
N ASP A 181 1.37 -12.37 -5.52
CA ASP A 181 1.68 -12.01 -6.91
C ASP A 181 2.01 -10.51 -7.03
N SER A 182 1.31 -9.65 -6.27
CA SER A 182 1.61 -8.21 -6.21
C SER A 182 2.94 -7.92 -5.50
N ALA A 183 3.30 -8.68 -4.46
CA ALA A 183 4.60 -8.55 -3.80
C ALA A 183 5.75 -8.93 -4.75
N LEU A 184 5.57 -10.03 -5.51
CA LEU A 184 6.54 -10.46 -6.52
C LEU A 184 6.70 -9.43 -7.64
N GLU A 185 5.61 -8.81 -8.09
CA GLU A 185 5.63 -7.71 -9.06
C GLU A 185 6.43 -6.51 -8.55
N ALA A 186 6.38 -6.24 -7.24
CA ALA A 186 7.15 -5.20 -6.57
C ALA A 186 8.59 -5.62 -6.21
N GLY A 187 9.07 -6.78 -6.68
CA GLY A 187 10.44 -7.24 -6.41
C GLY A 187 10.67 -7.81 -5.01
N THR A 188 9.61 -8.04 -4.23
CA THR A 188 9.70 -8.49 -2.84
C THR A 188 8.96 -9.82 -2.61
N THR A 189 9.03 -10.35 -1.38
CA THR A 189 8.35 -11.59 -1.01
C THR A 189 7.70 -11.50 0.36
N VAL A 190 6.61 -12.26 0.53
CA VAL A 190 5.96 -12.45 1.82
C VAL A 190 6.62 -13.65 2.51
N THR A 191 7.32 -13.40 3.61
CA THR A 191 8.10 -14.44 4.32
C THR A 191 7.46 -14.93 5.61
N GLY A 192 6.39 -14.28 6.04
CA GLY A 192 5.66 -14.63 7.25
C GLY A 192 4.43 -13.77 7.44
N GLY A 193 3.86 -13.80 8.64
CA GLY A 193 2.65 -13.07 8.93
C GLY A 193 1.90 -13.62 10.13
N GLN A 194 0.69 -13.11 10.31
CA GLN A 194 -0.23 -13.57 11.34
C GLN A 194 -1.63 -13.71 10.76
N THR A 195 -2.24 -14.87 11.01
CA THR A 195 -3.64 -15.13 10.65
C THR A 195 -4.45 -15.43 11.91
N VAL A 196 -5.52 -14.67 12.13
CA VAL A 196 -6.40 -14.82 13.29
C VAL A 196 -7.87 -14.86 12.88
N VAL A 197 -8.71 -15.35 13.78
CA VAL A 197 -10.17 -15.26 13.64
C VAL A 197 -10.65 -13.89 14.14
N ASN A 198 -11.53 -13.24 13.39
CA ASN A 198 -12.04 -11.88 13.66
C ASN A 198 -13.51 -11.77 13.19
N PRO A 199 -14.43 -11.02 13.82
CA PRO A 199 -15.77 -10.82 13.25
C PRO A 199 -15.78 -10.32 11.81
N TRP A 200 -14.82 -9.46 11.45
CA TRP A 200 -14.66 -8.95 10.09
C TRP A 200 -13.42 -9.52 9.42
N CYS A 201 -13.47 -9.64 8.09
CA CYS A 201 -12.28 -10.01 7.32
C CYS A 201 -11.34 -8.80 7.23
N THR A 202 -10.07 -8.98 7.56
CA THR A 202 -9.04 -7.92 7.48
C THR A 202 -7.85 -8.40 6.67
N ILE A 203 -7.33 -7.56 5.79
CA ILE A 203 -6.23 -7.91 4.89
C ILE A 203 -5.26 -6.74 4.88
N GLY A 204 -3.98 -7.04 5.08
CA GLY A 204 -2.92 -6.05 5.10
C GLY A 204 -1.57 -6.69 5.33
N GLY A 205 -0.64 -5.91 5.84
CA GLY A 205 0.72 -6.38 6.02
C GLY A 205 1.67 -5.32 6.54
N VAL A 206 2.93 -5.72 6.58
CA VAL A 206 4.07 -4.88 6.90
C VAL A 206 4.98 -4.90 5.68
N ALA A 207 5.49 -3.73 5.29
CA ALA A 207 6.59 -3.62 4.33
C ALA A 207 7.80 -3.02 5.03
N THR A 208 8.97 -3.59 4.76
CA THR A 208 10.21 -3.21 5.42
C THR A 208 11.35 -3.17 4.41
N THR A 209 12.19 -2.16 4.52
CA THR A 209 13.49 -2.11 3.87
C THR A 209 14.57 -1.58 4.80
N VAL A 210 15.81 -1.92 4.51
CA VAL A 210 17.00 -1.32 5.07
C VAL A 210 17.72 -0.55 3.96
N CYS A 211 17.75 0.77 4.08
CA CYS A 211 18.29 1.63 3.04
C CYS A 211 19.26 2.68 3.61
N GLN A 212 20.06 3.27 2.73
CA GLN A 212 20.94 4.39 3.01
C GLN A 212 20.16 5.72 3.02
N PRO A 213 20.70 6.78 3.65
CA PRO A 213 20.06 8.10 3.70
C PRO A 213 19.74 8.75 2.35
N ASN A 214 20.40 8.34 1.26
CA ASN A 214 20.15 8.83 -0.10
C ASN A 214 19.10 8.02 -0.87
N GLU A 215 18.56 6.95 -0.28
CA GLU A 215 17.57 6.06 -0.89
C GLU A 215 16.13 6.36 -0.41
N TYR A 216 15.96 7.36 0.48
CA TYR A 216 14.66 7.86 0.89
C TYR A 216 14.61 9.40 0.86
N ILE A 217 13.41 9.93 0.77
CA ILE A 217 13.10 11.36 0.70
C ILE A 217 12.24 11.70 1.93
N VAL A 218 12.69 12.67 2.72
CA VAL A 218 11.91 13.21 3.83
C VAL A 218 10.87 14.19 3.26
N PRO A 219 9.56 14.03 3.56
CA PRO A 219 8.50 14.84 2.97
C PRO A 219 8.35 16.19 3.71
N ASP A 220 9.42 16.98 3.79
CA ASP A 220 9.48 18.24 4.54
C ASP A 220 10.09 19.43 3.78
N ASN A 221 10.50 19.23 2.52
CA ASN A 221 11.25 20.22 1.72
C ASN A 221 10.42 20.98 0.68
N ALA A 222 9.09 21.02 0.79
CA ALA A 222 8.24 21.79 -0.12
C ALA A 222 8.43 23.31 0.10
N VAL A 223 8.55 24.08 -0.98
CA VAL A 223 8.77 25.53 -0.95
C VAL A 223 7.73 26.31 -1.77
N VAL A 224 7.60 27.61 -1.49
CA VAL A 224 6.71 28.48 -2.24
C VAL A 224 7.14 28.53 -3.71
N GLY A 225 6.22 28.18 -4.60
CA GLY A 225 6.47 28.07 -6.04
C GLY A 225 6.41 26.64 -6.57
N ASP A 226 6.45 25.64 -5.69
CA ASP A 226 6.27 24.23 -6.07
C ASP A 226 4.87 23.94 -6.59
N VAL A 227 4.75 22.84 -7.34
CA VAL A 227 3.48 22.35 -7.91
C VAL A 227 3.03 21.05 -7.25
N LEU A 228 1.71 20.85 -7.18
CA LEU A 228 1.13 19.60 -6.68
C LEU A 228 0.85 18.65 -7.86
N VAL A 229 1.44 17.46 -7.81
CA VAL A 229 1.24 16.41 -8.81
C VAL A 229 0.49 15.24 -8.20
N LEU A 230 -0.57 14.78 -8.88
CA LEU A 230 -1.36 13.62 -8.49
C LEU A 230 -1.24 12.53 -9.55
N THR A 231 -0.76 11.36 -9.14
CA THR A 231 -0.44 10.24 -10.07
C THR A 231 -1.57 9.25 -10.26
N LYS A 232 -2.63 9.32 -9.44
CA LYS A 232 -3.82 8.46 -9.53
C LYS A 232 -5.10 9.29 -9.36
N PRO A 233 -6.18 9.01 -10.12
CA PRO A 233 -7.43 9.73 -9.97
C PRO A 233 -8.08 9.47 -8.60
N LEU A 234 -8.81 10.47 -8.11
CA LEU A 234 -9.65 10.35 -6.91
C LEU A 234 -10.97 9.62 -7.22
N GLY A 235 -11.70 9.22 -6.16
CA GLY A 235 -13.08 8.71 -6.29
C GLY A 235 -13.25 7.20 -6.13
N THR A 236 -12.22 6.48 -5.68
CA THR A 236 -12.26 5.02 -5.45
C THR A 236 -13.39 4.59 -4.51
N GLN A 237 -13.57 5.29 -3.38
CA GLN A 237 -14.63 4.98 -2.42
C GLN A 237 -16.03 5.17 -3.02
N VAL A 238 -16.23 6.19 -3.87
CA VAL A 238 -17.51 6.43 -4.55
C VAL A 238 -17.80 5.28 -5.51
N ALA A 239 -16.81 4.86 -6.29
CA ALA A 239 -16.94 3.74 -7.23
C ALA A 239 -17.29 2.43 -6.51
N VAL A 240 -16.59 2.10 -5.42
CA VAL A 240 -16.86 0.89 -4.61
C VAL A 240 -18.25 0.93 -4.00
N ASN A 241 -18.65 2.06 -3.40
CA ASN A 241 -19.97 2.21 -2.79
C ASN A 241 -21.08 2.11 -3.84
N ALA A 242 -20.91 2.74 -5.00
CA ALA A 242 -21.88 2.68 -6.09
C ALA A 242 -22.04 1.25 -6.62
N HIS A 243 -20.94 0.49 -6.76
CA HIS A 243 -20.98 -0.91 -7.17
C HIS A 243 -21.77 -1.77 -6.19
N GLN A 244 -21.46 -1.67 -4.88
CA GLN A 244 -22.18 -2.41 -3.84
C GLN A 244 -23.67 -2.01 -3.79
N TRP A 245 -23.99 -0.74 -4.00
CA TRP A 245 -25.38 -0.26 -4.03
C TRP A 245 -26.15 -0.84 -5.22
N LEU A 246 -25.55 -0.87 -6.42
CA LEU A 246 -26.17 -1.46 -7.61
C LEU A 246 -26.46 -2.96 -7.44
N ASP A 247 -25.60 -3.67 -6.72
CA ASP A 247 -25.78 -5.10 -6.41
C ASP A 247 -26.90 -5.36 -5.39
N LEU A 248 -27.23 -4.39 -4.52
CA LEU A 248 -28.35 -4.51 -3.57
C LEU A 248 -29.71 -4.24 -4.20
N VAL A 249 -29.74 -3.53 -5.33
CA VAL A 249 -30.98 -3.10 -6.01
C VAL A 249 -31.34 -4.03 -7.19
N ARG A 250 -30.47 -4.98 -7.53
CA ARG A 250 -30.71 -6.03 -8.53
C ARG A 250 -31.27 -7.30 -7.87
#